data_AF-A0A4S8LNS1-F1
#
_entry.id   AF-A0A4S8LNS1-F1
#
_cell.length_a   1.000
_cell.length_b   1.000
_cell.length_c   1.000
_cell.angle_alpha   90.00
_cell.angle_beta   90.00
_cell.angle_gamma   90.00
#
_symmetry.space_group_name_H-M   'P 1'
#
loop_
_entity.id
_entity.type
_entity.pdbx_description
1 polymer ?
#
loop_
_entity_poly.entity_id
_entity_poly.type
_entity_poly.pdbx_seq_one_letter_code
_entity_poly.pdbx_strand_id
1 'polypeptide(L)'
;MLALGVSNLPTERQMDIVDRALQNACGIKSFRYLGRQGHVYYVNDLAGIIAQEMSNPSVRKHLHFYPEDGGPRLSETWQAEKWLRETDSSLLTPAVRKDSEEFYVLEPALLQDGTVCMPFRWFKRNGIHVARAWRMHMDPADSGWHVQTFTELEVEESRFLLSFPSLALQANQLGYMHPSQIVGEEISPGEVDPWTKTNAAVGNPWRAKAKGKRVLAFPIWLYCDDTSGNQSKKWNKHNSFLFTAAGLPRKYTHRETNVHFLCTSNTAPTLEMLEGIVEQLEIAECGHGIVKKRKWCC
;
A
#
# COMPACT_ATOMS: atom_id res chain seq x y z
N MET A 1 -38.11 14.04 19.10
CA MET A 1 -38.15 12.58 19.34
C MET A 1 -39.01 12.19 20.54
N LEU A 2 -38.95 12.88 21.68
CA LEU A 2 -39.93 12.70 22.77
C LEU A 2 -41.37 13.01 22.34
N ALA A 3 -41.56 14.04 21.50
CA ALA A 3 -42.85 14.34 20.86
C ALA A 3 -43.36 13.26 19.88
N LEU A 4 -42.54 12.25 19.56
CA LEU A 4 -42.89 11.12 18.69
C LEU A 4 -43.15 9.82 19.48
N GLY A 5 -43.27 9.90 20.81
CA GLY A 5 -43.62 8.75 21.68
C GLY A 5 -42.50 7.73 21.89
N VAL A 6 -41.26 8.05 21.51
CA VAL A 6 -40.11 7.16 21.70
C VAL A 6 -39.62 7.24 23.15
N SER A 7 -39.89 6.21 23.95
CA SER A 7 -39.37 6.02 25.30
C SER A 7 -37.93 5.48 25.30
N ASN A 8 -37.17 5.70 26.38
CA ASN A 8 -35.78 5.25 26.58
C ASN A 8 -34.71 5.90 25.67
N LEU A 9 -34.85 7.19 25.39
CA LEU A 9 -33.78 7.95 24.72
C LEU A 9 -32.68 8.33 25.71
N PRO A 10 -31.39 8.18 25.34
CA PRO A 10 -30.30 8.74 26.11
C PRO A 10 -30.50 10.26 26.26
N THR A 11 -30.25 10.76 27.46
CA THR A 11 -30.14 12.21 27.67
C THR A 11 -28.95 12.77 26.90
N GLU A 12 -28.98 14.06 26.58
CA GLU A 12 -27.85 14.77 25.95
C GLU A 12 -26.55 14.56 26.74
N ARG A 13 -26.64 14.64 28.08
CA ARG A 13 -25.50 14.36 28.97
C ARG A 13 -24.98 12.92 28.85
N GLN A 14 -25.85 11.93 28.67
CA GLN A 14 -25.43 10.54 28.44
C GLN A 14 -24.75 10.41 27.07
N MET A 15 -25.26 11.08 26.05
CA MET A 15 -24.61 11.12 24.73
C MET A 15 -23.22 11.77 24.81
N ASP A 16 -23.05 12.87 25.54
CA ASP A 16 -21.74 13.52 25.73
C ASP A 16 -20.73 12.65 26.50
N ILE A 17 -21.20 11.83 27.43
CA ILE A 17 -20.33 10.89 28.16
C ILE A 17 -19.89 9.78 27.21
N VAL A 18 -20.82 9.21 26.44
CA VAL A 18 -20.52 8.16 25.46
C VAL A 18 -19.60 8.70 24.36
N ASP A 19 -19.87 9.89 23.82
CA ASP A 19 -19.04 10.50 22.78
C ASP A 19 -17.61 10.73 23.29
N ARG A 20 -17.43 11.32 24.48
CA ARG A 20 -16.09 11.46 25.06
C ARG A 20 -15.38 10.12 25.27
N ALA A 21 -16.10 9.09 25.71
CA ALA A 21 -15.52 7.76 25.85
C ALA A 21 -15.08 7.19 24.48
N LEU A 22 -15.89 7.37 23.43
CA LEU A 22 -15.57 6.96 22.07
C LEU A 22 -14.40 7.77 21.50
N GLN A 23 -14.37 9.09 21.65
CA GLN A 23 -13.26 9.93 21.20
C GLN A 23 -11.95 9.58 21.93
N ASN A 24 -12.01 9.24 23.21
CA ASN A 24 -10.83 8.80 23.95
C ASN A 24 -10.33 7.42 23.52
N ALA A 25 -11.24 6.51 23.13
CA ALA A 25 -10.90 5.16 22.73
C ALA A 25 -10.46 5.04 21.25
N CYS A 26 -11.18 5.73 20.36
CA CYS A 26 -11.03 5.63 18.91
C CYS A 26 -11.23 6.97 18.18
N GLY A 27 -11.05 8.11 18.86
CA GLY A 27 -11.06 9.41 18.19
C GLY A 27 -9.85 9.58 17.29
N ILE A 28 -10.05 10.23 16.14
CA ILE A 28 -8.97 10.65 15.26
C ILE A 28 -8.38 11.94 15.84
N LYS A 29 -7.07 11.94 16.09
CA LYS A 29 -6.36 13.13 16.58
C LYS A 29 -6.26 14.16 15.47
N SER A 30 -6.32 15.44 15.84
CA SER A 30 -6.02 16.55 14.94
C SER A 30 -4.76 17.26 15.40
N PHE A 31 -3.81 17.41 14.48
CA PHE A 31 -2.53 18.06 14.74
C PHE A 31 -2.54 19.50 14.23
N ARG A 32 -2.05 20.42 15.05
CA ARG A 32 -1.93 21.84 14.69
C ARG A 32 -0.65 22.07 13.92
N TYR A 33 -0.76 22.73 12.77
CA TYR A 33 0.35 23.16 11.94
C TYR A 33 0.44 24.69 11.88
N LEU A 34 1.67 25.20 11.83
CA LEU A 34 1.97 26.57 11.43
C LEU A 34 2.71 26.46 10.10
N GLY A 35 2.03 26.80 9.01
CA GLY A 35 2.64 26.69 7.70
C GLY A 35 3.65 27.79 7.42
N ARG A 36 4.40 27.63 6.34
CA ARG A 36 5.51 28.53 5.97
C ARG A 36 5.09 29.98 5.70
N GLN A 37 3.82 30.23 5.40
CA GLN A 37 3.30 31.58 5.17
C GLN A 37 2.70 32.18 6.45
N GLY A 38 2.80 31.47 7.57
CA GLY A 38 2.32 31.90 8.88
C GLY A 38 0.86 31.54 9.15
N HIS A 39 0.19 30.78 8.28
CA HIS A 39 -1.19 30.37 8.50
C HIS A 39 -1.25 29.17 9.44
N VAL A 40 -2.19 29.22 10.37
CA VAL A 40 -2.51 28.10 11.25
C VAL A 40 -3.58 27.26 10.59
N TYR A 41 -3.34 25.95 10.50
CA TYR A 41 -4.30 24.97 10.02
C TYR A 41 -4.15 23.67 10.83
N TYR A 42 -5.10 22.75 10.66
CA TYR A 42 -5.13 21.49 11.40
C TYR A 42 -5.29 20.33 10.44
N VAL A 43 -4.52 19.26 10.66
CA VAL A 43 -4.58 18.03 9.85
C VAL A 43 -4.91 16.86 10.76
N ASN A 44 -5.89 16.06 10.36
CA ASN A 44 -6.26 14.83 11.04
C ASN A 44 -5.19 13.75 10.87
N ASP A 45 -5.08 12.88 11.87
CA ASP A 45 -4.19 11.72 11.90
C ASP A 45 -4.53 10.74 10.76
N LEU A 46 -3.78 10.86 9.66
CA LEU A 46 -3.99 10.04 8.47
C LEU A 46 -3.78 8.55 8.78
N ALA A 47 -2.75 8.21 9.55
CA ALA A 47 -2.45 6.83 9.93
C ALA A 47 -3.58 6.26 10.80
N GLY A 48 -4.08 7.06 11.74
CA GLY A 48 -5.25 6.72 12.55
C GLY A 48 -6.49 6.41 11.71
N ILE A 49 -6.80 7.25 10.70
CA ILE A 49 -7.94 7.02 9.81
C ILE A 49 -7.76 5.72 9.03
N ILE A 50 -6.58 5.50 8.43
CA ILE A 50 -6.30 4.27 7.68
C ILE A 50 -6.40 3.04 8.60
N ALA A 51 -5.90 3.13 9.83
CA ALA A 51 -6.01 2.05 10.81
C ALA A 51 -7.47 1.71 11.14
N GLN A 52 -8.35 2.71 11.24
CA GLN A 52 -9.78 2.49 11.44
C GLN A 52 -10.43 1.82 10.23
N GLU A 53 -10.13 2.26 9.02
CA GLU A 53 -10.65 1.65 7.79
C GLU A 53 -10.19 0.21 7.61
N MET A 54 -8.92 -0.07 7.95
CA MET A 54 -8.37 -1.42 7.95
C MET A 54 -9.00 -2.32 9.01
N SER A 55 -9.51 -1.73 10.11
CA SER A 55 -10.17 -2.44 11.21
C SER A 55 -11.69 -2.53 11.05
N ASN A 56 -12.28 -1.77 10.13
CA ASN A 56 -13.72 -1.68 9.92
C ASN A 56 -14.24 -2.91 9.14
N PRO A 57 -15.02 -3.84 9.75
CA PRO A 57 -15.45 -5.07 9.07
C PRO A 57 -16.35 -4.82 7.85
N SER A 58 -17.08 -3.70 7.85
CA SER A 58 -17.97 -3.31 6.75
C SER A 58 -17.20 -2.82 5.53
N VAL A 59 -16.03 -2.22 5.72
CA VAL A 59 -15.17 -1.69 4.65
C VAL A 59 -14.09 -2.69 4.27
N ARG A 60 -13.44 -3.30 5.25
CA ARG A 60 -12.25 -4.14 5.11
C ARG A 60 -12.40 -5.29 4.12
N LYS A 61 -13.59 -5.90 4.06
CA LYS A 61 -13.90 -7.01 3.13
C LYS A 61 -13.98 -6.58 1.67
N HIS A 62 -14.10 -5.29 1.41
CA HIS A 62 -14.19 -4.69 0.08
C HIS A 62 -12.88 -4.05 -0.38
N LEU A 63 -11.86 -3.97 0.47
CA LEU A 63 -10.57 -3.38 0.10
C LEU A 63 -9.73 -4.32 -0.76
N HIS A 64 -9.30 -3.82 -1.91
CA HIS A 64 -8.33 -4.44 -2.82
C HIS A 64 -6.95 -3.81 -2.63
N PHE A 65 -5.92 -4.66 -2.51
CA PHE A 65 -4.53 -4.24 -2.22
C PHE A 65 -3.55 -4.58 -3.36
N TYR A 66 -4.01 -5.31 -4.38
CA TYR A 66 -3.18 -5.76 -5.49
C TYR A 66 -3.76 -5.21 -6.79
N PRO A 67 -2.91 -4.88 -7.78
CA PRO A 67 -3.35 -4.73 -9.15
C PRO A 67 -4.07 -6.01 -9.61
N GLU A 68 -4.98 -5.86 -10.56
CA GLU A 68 -5.74 -6.98 -11.10
C GLU A 68 -5.70 -6.96 -12.63
N ASP A 69 -5.37 -8.08 -13.24
CA ASP A 69 -5.56 -8.30 -14.66
C ASP A 69 -7.02 -8.70 -14.89
N GLY A 70 -7.85 -7.70 -15.19
CA GLY A 70 -9.27 -7.85 -15.52
C GLY A 70 -9.53 -8.17 -17.00
N GLY A 71 -8.47 -8.41 -17.79
CA GLY A 71 -8.58 -8.60 -19.24
C GLY A 71 -8.94 -7.30 -19.98
N PRO A 72 -9.74 -7.36 -21.06
CA PRO A 72 -9.91 -6.24 -21.98
C PRO A 72 -10.85 -5.13 -21.48
N ARG A 73 -11.57 -5.32 -20.37
CA ARG A 73 -12.52 -4.33 -19.85
C ARG A 73 -12.15 -3.95 -18.42
N LEU A 74 -12.19 -2.65 -18.16
CA LEU A 74 -11.95 -2.09 -16.84
C LEU A 74 -13.30 -1.79 -16.17
N SER A 75 -13.50 -2.35 -14.99
CA SER A 75 -14.63 -2.04 -14.11
C SER A 75 -14.19 -1.23 -12.89
N GLU A 76 -12.97 -1.45 -12.44
CA GLU A 76 -12.41 -0.87 -11.21
C GLU A 76 -11.02 -0.27 -11.47
N THR A 77 -10.58 0.62 -10.60
CA THR A 77 -9.35 1.41 -10.80
C THR A 77 -8.07 0.59 -10.71
N TRP A 78 -8.03 -0.43 -9.83
CA TRP A 78 -6.87 -1.32 -9.68
C TRP A 78 -6.69 -2.30 -10.85
N GLN A 79 -7.66 -2.34 -11.79
CA GLN A 79 -7.55 -3.10 -13.03
C GLN A 79 -6.80 -2.32 -14.13
N ALA A 80 -6.60 -1.02 -13.94
CA ALA A 80 -5.98 -0.18 -14.96
C ALA A 80 -4.49 -0.50 -15.15
N GLU A 81 -4.01 -0.33 -16.39
CA GLU A 81 -2.62 -0.57 -16.79
C GLU A 81 -1.61 0.22 -15.94
N LYS A 82 -2.01 1.41 -15.48
CA LYS A 82 -1.22 2.23 -14.57
C LYS A 82 -0.78 1.46 -13.33
N TRP A 83 -1.64 0.61 -12.77
CA TRP A 83 -1.33 -0.20 -11.60
C TRP A 83 -0.63 -1.50 -11.99
N LEU A 84 -1.13 -2.14 -13.05
CA LEU A 84 -0.64 -3.45 -13.47
C LEU A 84 0.81 -3.37 -13.99
N ARG A 85 1.17 -2.33 -14.73
CA ARG A 85 2.47 -2.24 -15.42
C ARG A 85 3.28 -0.98 -15.14
N GLU A 86 2.67 0.20 -15.02
CA GLU A 86 3.42 1.47 -15.01
C GLU A 86 3.88 1.94 -13.63
N THR A 87 3.15 1.60 -12.58
CA THR A 87 3.48 1.98 -11.19
C THR A 87 4.70 1.21 -10.76
N ASP A 88 5.69 1.86 -10.13
CA ASP A 88 6.88 1.20 -9.58
C ASP A 88 6.47 0.06 -8.62
N SER A 89 7.07 -1.13 -8.76
CA SER A 89 6.73 -2.27 -7.91
C SER A 89 6.94 -2.03 -6.41
N SER A 90 7.85 -1.13 -6.05
CA SER A 90 8.11 -0.76 -4.66
C SER A 90 7.00 0.08 -4.02
N LEU A 91 6.04 0.57 -4.81
CA LEU A 91 4.83 1.25 -4.37
C LEU A 91 3.64 0.31 -4.17
N LEU A 92 3.73 -0.90 -4.69
CA LEU A 92 2.66 -1.88 -4.65
C LEU A 92 2.84 -2.80 -3.44
N THR A 93 1.83 -3.63 -3.19
CA THR A 93 1.91 -4.64 -2.14
C THR A 93 3.12 -5.56 -2.40
N PRO A 94 4.10 -5.61 -1.50
CA PRO A 94 5.42 -6.15 -1.83
C PRO A 94 5.49 -7.67 -1.68
N ALA A 95 4.50 -8.33 -1.10
CA ALA A 95 4.57 -9.76 -0.82
C ALA A 95 3.21 -10.44 -0.83
N VAL A 96 3.18 -11.71 -1.25
CA VAL A 96 2.07 -12.62 -1.04
C VAL A 96 2.44 -13.61 0.07
N ARG A 97 1.47 -13.91 0.95
CA ARG A 97 1.61 -14.96 1.96
C ARG A 97 0.91 -16.21 1.47
N LYS A 98 1.66 -17.29 1.29
CA LYS A 98 1.15 -18.62 0.93
C LYS A 98 1.58 -19.58 2.03
N ASP A 99 0.62 -20.29 2.62
CA ASP A 99 0.86 -21.15 3.78
C ASP A 99 1.53 -20.37 4.93
N SER A 100 2.66 -20.87 5.44
CA SER A 100 3.51 -20.19 6.42
C SER A 100 4.63 -19.34 5.80
N GLU A 101 4.71 -19.28 4.47
CA GLU A 101 5.78 -18.62 3.73
C GLU A 101 5.34 -17.23 3.23
N GLU A 102 6.29 -16.30 3.18
CA GLU A 102 6.07 -14.96 2.62
C GLU A 102 7.02 -14.73 1.45
N PHE A 103 6.46 -14.48 0.28
CA PHE A 103 7.21 -14.28 -0.95
C PHE A 103 7.25 -12.79 -1.28
N TYR A 104 8.32 -12.12 -0.85
CA TYR A 104 8.54 -10.71 -1.15
C TYR A 104 9.09 -10.53 -2.56
N VAL A 105 8.76 -9.40 -3.17
CA VAL A 105 9.41 -8.96 -4.41
C VAL A 105 10.89 -8.67 -4.15
N LEU A 106 11.70 -8.90 -5.17
CA LEU A 106 13.15 -8.73 -5.20
C LEU A 106 13.88 -9.62 -4.18
N GLU A 107 13.31 -10.79 -3.90
CA GLU A 107 13.92 -11.86 -3.13
C GLU A 107 13.86 -13.17 -3.94
N PRO A 108 14.91 -14.02 -3.89
CA PRO A 108 14.88 -15.34 -4.54
C PRO A 108 13.81 -16.26 -3.95
N ALA A 109 13.16 -17.04 -4.80
CA ALA A 109 12.17 -18.03 -4.41
C ALA A 109 12.30 -19.30 -5.26
N LEU A 110 12.10 -20.45 -4.62
CA LEU A 110 12.09 -21.75 -5.29
C LEU A 110 10.68 -22.12 -5.71
N LEU A 111 10.54 -22.57 -6.96
CA LEU A 111 9.31 -23.14 -7.50
C LEU A 111 9.28 -24.66 -7.33
N GLN A 112 8.08 -25.23 -7.41
CA GLN A 112 7.85 -26.67 -7.31
C GLN A 112 8.58 -27.51 -8.38
N ASP A 113 8.89 -26.92 -9.53
CA ASP A 113 9.63 -27.59 -10.62
C ASP A 113 11.16 -27.51 -10.47
N GLY A 114 11.65 -26.96 -9.34
CA GLY A 114 13.07 -26.74 -9.08
C GLY A 114 13.62 -25.43 -9.64
N THR A 115 12.84 -24.66 -10.40
CA THR A 115 13.29 -23.36 -10.90
C THR A 115 13.42 -22.36 -9.75
N VAL A 116 14.56 -21.68 -9.65
CA VAL A 116 14.72 -20.50 -8.80
C VAL A 116 14.36 -19.26 -9.61
N CYS A 117 13.54 -18.38 -9.04
CA CYS A 117 13.13 -17.14 -9.66
C CYS A 117 13.11 -15.99 -8.66
N MET A 118 13.05 -14.77 -9.16
CA MET A 118 12.90 -13.57 -8.35
C MET A 118 11.62 -12.82 -8.76
N PRO A 119 10.53 -12.93 -7.99
CA PRO A 119 9.35 -12.09 -8.22
C PRO A 119 9.72 -10.61 -8.11
N PHE A 120 9.23 -9.79 -9.02
CA PHE A 120 9.39 -8.33 -8.95
C PHE A 120 8.05 -7.59 -8.95
N ARG A 121 6.93 -8.29 -9.13
CA ARG A 121 5.58 -7.74 -9.01
C ARG A 121 4.56 -8.82 -8.69
N TRP A 122 3.62 -8.52 -7.80
CA TRP A 122 2.43 -9.34 -7.55
C TRP A 122 1.17 -8.64 -8.06
N PHE A 123 0.29 -9.40 -8.69
CA PHE A 123 -1.03 -8.97 -9.14
C PHE A 123 -2.03 -10.12 -9.04
N LYS A 124 -3.31 -9.85 -9.23
CA LYS A 124 -4.36 -10.86 -9.28
C LYS A 124 -4.82 -11.12 -10.72
N ARG A 125 -5.08 -12.37 -11.06
CA ARG A 125 -5.78 -12.76 -12.30
C ARG A 125 -6.79 -13.84 -11.95
N ASN A 126 -8.05 -13.64 -12.31
CA ASN A 126 -9.14 -14.59 -12.00
C ASN A 126 -9.21 -15.00 -10.51
N GLY A 127 -8.92 -14.06 -9.60
CA GLY A 127 -8.93 -14.30 -8.15
C GLY A 127 -7.67 -14.92 -7.56
N ILE A 128 -6.71 -15.35 -8.39
CA ILE A 128 -5.45 -15.99 -7.99
C ILE A 128 -4.32 -14.97 -8.01
N HIS A 129 -3.38 -15.02 -7.07
CA HIS A 129 -2.18 -14.19 -7.15
C HIS A 129 -1.18 -14.77 -8.17
N VAL A 130 -0.64 -13.89 -8.98
CA VAL A 130 0.38 -14.19 -9.99
C VAL A 130 1.55 -13.23 -9.78
N ALA A 131 2.77 -13.76 -9.85
CA ALA A 131 3.98 -12.97 -9.87
C ALA A 131 4.46 -12.77 -11.31
N ARG A 132 4.86 -11.54 -11.66
CA ARG A 132 5.90 -11.36 -12.68
C ARG A 132 7.25 -11.51 -12.00
N ALA A 133 8.10 -12.33 -12.57
CA ALA A 133 9.38 -12.70 -12.00
C ALA A 133 10.46 -12.78 -13.08
N TRP A 134 11.71 -12.86 -12.64
CA TRP A 134 12.87 -13.16 -13.47
C TRP A 134 13.42 -14.53 -13.10
N ARG A 135 13.90 -15.28 -14.09
CA ARG A 135 14.54 -16.56 -13.82
C ARG A 135 15.91 -16.32 -13.20
N MET A 136 16.29 -17.17 -12.25
CA MET A 136 17.64 -17.21 -11.72
C MET A 136 18.32 -18.50 -12.17
N HIS A 137 19.58 -18.40 -12.55
CA HIS A 137 20.42 -19.56 -12.85
C HIS A 137 21.79 -19.39 -12.18
N MET A 138 22.41 -20.52 -11.88
CA MET A 138 23.76 -20.53 -11.33
C MET A 138 24.75 -20.28 -12.46
N ASP A 139 25.74 -19.44 -12.18
CA ASP A 139 26.87 -19.18 -13.06
C ASP A 139 27.61 -20.50 -13.38
N PRO A 140 27.99 -20.76 -14.63
CA PRO A 140 28.70 -22.00 -14.99
C PRO A 140 30.05 -22.20 -14.30
N ALA A 141 30.68 -21.12 -13.79
CA ALA A 141 31.89 -21.20 -12.99
C ALA A 141 31.61 -21.30 -11.48
N ASP A 142 30.36 -21.57 -11.09
CA ASP A 142 29.87 -21.65 -9.71
C ASP A 142 30.20 -20.41 -8.86
N SER A 143 30.21 -19.22 -9.50
CA SER A 143 30.53 -17.96 -8.81
C SER A 143 29.32 -17.32 -8.09
N GLY A 144 28.11 -17.76 -8.41
CA GLY A 144 26.86 -17.34 -7.76
C GLY A 144 25.66 -17.40 -8.72
N TRP A 145 24.67 -16.57 -8.46
CA TRP A 145 23.41 -16.49 -9.20
C TRP A 145 23.38 -15.29 -10.16
N HIS A 146 22.93 -15.53 -11.39
CA HIS A 146 22.55 -14.48 -12.34
C HIS A 146 21.03 -14.37 -12.42
N VAL A 147 20.52 -13.13 -12.39
CA VAL A 147 19.09 -12.83 -12.55
C VAL A 147 18.82 -12.41 -13.99
N GLN A 148 18.04 -13.19 -14.74
CA GLN A 148 17.76 -12.93 -16.15
C GLN A 148 16.66 -11.88 -16.30
N THR A 149 17.05 -10.60 -16.40
CA THR A 149 16.10 -9.48 -16.41
C THR A 149 15.53 -9.17 -17.80
N PHE A 150 16.14 -9.70 -18.86
CA PHE A 150 15.68 -9.54 -20.25
C PHE A 150 14.45 -10.40 -20.60
N THR A 151 14.16 -11.43 -19.82
CA THR A 151 12.98 -12.29 -20.00
C THR A 151 12.18 -12.36 -18.72
N GLU A 152 10.89 -12.06 -18.83
CA GLU A 152 9.96 -12.16 -17.72
C GLU A 152 9.16 -13.45 -17.78
N LEU A 153 8.83 -13.97 -16.61
CA LEU A 153 7.94 -15.11 -16.43
C LEU A 153 6.77 -14.72 -15.53
N GLU A 154 5.58 -15.22 -15.87
CA GLU A 154 4.41 -15.14 -15.01
C GLU A 154 4.19 -16.48 -14.30
N VAL A 155 4.14 -16.45 -12.98
CA VAL A 155 4.03 -17.65 -12.14
C VAL A 155 2.92 -17.48 -11.12
N GLU A 156 1.97 -18.41 -11.12
CA GLU A 156 0.91 -18.48 -10.12
C GLU A 156 1.47 -18.78 -8.73
N GLU A 157 0.84 -18.21 -7.69
CA GLU A 157 1.25 -18.43 -6.29
C GLU A 157 1.35 -19.91 -5.91
N SER A 158 0.51 -20.76 -6.50
CA SER A 158 0.45 -22.20 -6.26
C SER A 158 1.77 -22.91 -6.55
N ARG A 159 2.56 -22.39 -7.50
CA ARG A 159 3.85 -22.98 -7.92
C ARG A 159 5.01 -22.60 -7.00
N PHE A 160 4.84 -21.62 -6.12
CA PHE A 160 5.88 -21.21 -5.17
C PHE A 160 6.00 -22.21 -4.01
N LEU A 161 7.22 -22.68 -3.79
CA LEU A 161 7.55 -23.71 -2.80
C LEU A 161 8.29 -23.14 -1.58
N LEU A 162 9.46 -22.53 -1.77
CA LEU A 162 10.27 -21.96 -0.67
C LEU A 162 10.51 -20.47 -0.88
N SER A 163 10.19 -19.66 0.12
CA SER A 163 10.57 -18.24 0.17
C SER A 163 12.06 -18.08 0.45
N PHE A 164 12.59 -16.87 0.31
CA PHE A 164 14.02 -16.60 0.46
C PHE A 164 14.63 -17.14 1.77
N PRO A 165 14.06 -16.91 2.97
CA PRO A 165 14.61 -17.48 4.20
C PRO A 165 14.64 -19.01 4.20
N SER A 166 13.56 -19.65 3.75
CA SER A 166 13.43 -21.10 3.74
C SER A 166 14.32 -21.76 2.69
N LEU A 167 14.49 -21.11 1.53
CA LEU A 167 15.45 -21.49 0.51
C LEU A 167 16.88 -21.33 1.01
N ALA A 168 17.21 -20.23 1.68
CA ALA A 168 18.54 -19.99 2.25
C ALA A 168 18.96 -21.08 3.25
N LEU A 169 18.02 -21.54 4.09
CA LEU A 169 18.28 -22.62 5.05
C LEU A 169 18.49 -23.99 4.38
N GLN A 170 17.83 -24.25 3.25
CA GLN A 170 17.82 -25.56 2.60
C GLN A 170 18.71 -25.64 1.35
N ALA A 171 19.26 -24.52 0.88
CA ALA A 171 19.97 -24.42 -0.40
C ALA A 171 21.03 -25.52 -0.58
N ASN A 172 21.94 -25.65 0.39
CA ASN A 172 23.01 -26.65 0.33
C ASN A 172 22.47 -28.09 0.26
N GLN A 173 21.39 -28.40 0.98
CA GLN A 173 20.77 -29.73 0.99
C GLN A 173 20.08 -30.05 -0.34
N LEU A 174 19.58 -29.02 -1.02
CA LEU A 174 18.92 -29.09 -2.32
C LEU A 174 19.90 -29.00 -3.50
N GLY A 175 21.20 -28.88 -3.25
CA GLY A 175 22.23 -28.75 -4.28
C GLY A 175 22.32 -27.35 -4.92
N TYR A 176 21.81 -26.33 -4.23
CA TYR A 176 21.87 -24.92 -4.65
C TYR A 176 22.94 -24.16 -3.87
N MET A 177 23.56 -23.18 -4.53
CA MET A 177 24.30 -22.12 -3.85
C MET A 177 23.37 -21.25 -3.00
N HIS A 178 23.92 -20.62 -1.95
CA HIS A 178 23.12 -19.74 -1.10
C HIS A 178 22.45 -18.64 -1.95
N PRO A 179 21.13 -18.44 -1.85
CA PRO A 179 20.37 -17.59 -2.77
C PRO A 179 20.76 -16.11 -2.73
N SER A 180 21.46 -15.66 -1.68
CA SER A 180 21.98 -14.28 -1.60
C SER A 180 23.25 -14.04 -2.40
N GLN A 181 23.90 -15.08 -2.94
CA GLN A 181 25.13 -14.95 -3.73
C GLN A 181 24.80 -14.50 -5.15
N ILE A 182 24.22 -13.31 -5.31
CA ILE A 182 23.87 -12.76 -6.63
C ILE A 182 25.11 -12.08 -7.21
N VAL A 183 25.55 -12.54 -8.37
CA VAL A 183 26.69 -11.99 -9.12
C VAL A 183 26.27 -10.74 -9.87
N GLY A 184 25.12 -10.80 -10.54
CA GLY A 184 24.62 -9.71 -11.36
C GLY A 184 23.24 -9.96 -11.96
N GLU A 185 22.78 -8.97 -12.72
CA GLU A 185 21.65 -9.11 -13.62
C GLU A 185 22.13 -9.32 -15.05
N GLU A 186 21.64 -10.40 -15.66
CA GLU A 186 21.82 -10.62 -17.09
C GLU A 186 20.76 -9.80 -17.82
N ILE A 187 21.20 -8.76 -18.54
CA ILE A 187 20.35 -7.80 -19.27
C ILE A 187 20.17 -8.17 -20.74
N SER A 188 21.03 -9.05 -21.25
CA SER A 188 20.91 -9.74 -22.53
C SER A 188 21.77 -11.01 -22.47
N PRO A 189 21.58 -12.01 -23.37
CA PRO A 189 22.34 -13.25 -23.31
C PRO A 189 23.86 -13.04 -23.28
N GLY A 190 24.50 -13.35 -22.14
CA GLY A 190 25.93 -13.17 -21.91
C GLY A 190 26.38 -11.76 -21.48
N GLU A 191 25.47 -10.80 -21.36
CA GLU A 191 25.75 -9.43 -20.88
C GLU A 191 25.25 -9.29 -19.44
N VAL A 192 26.18 -9.13 -18.50
CA VAL A 192 25.90 -9.10 -17.07
C VAL A 192 26.32 -7.76 -16.48
N ASP A 193 25.34 -7.08 -15.87
CA ASP A 193 25.53 -5.86 -15.11
C ASP A 193 25.54 -6.14 -13.60
N PRO A 194 26.18 -5.29 -12.78
CA PRO A 194 26.11 -5.41 -11.33
C PRO A 194 24.67 -5.33 -10.80
N TRP A 195 24.34 -6.20 -9.84
CA TRP A 195 23.04 -6.16 -9.17
C TRP A 195 22.89 -4.92 -8.28
N THR A 196 21.92 -4.06 -8.58
CA THR A 196 21.70 -2.79 -7.85
C THR A 196 20.30 -2.65 -7.23
N LYS A 197 19.38 -3.58 -7.53
CA LYS A 197 17.96 -3.44 -7.16
C LYS A 197 17.69 -3.69 -5.67
N THR A 198 18.49 -4.55 -5.02
CA THR A 198 18.42 -4.83 -3.58
C THR A 198 19.79 -5.20 -3.02
N ASN A 199 19.94 -5.15 -1.69
CA ASN A 199 21.03 -5.87 -1.04
C ASN A 199 20.63 -7.35 -0.91
N ALA A 200 21.24 -8.21 -1.72
CA ALA A 200 20.90 -9.63 -1.81
C ALA A 200 21.06 -10.39 -0.48
N ALA A 201 21.97 -9.95 0.40
CA ALA A 201 22.17 -10.58 1.71
C ALA A 201 21.06 -10.23 2.71
N VAL A 202 20.42 -9.07 2.56
CA VAL A 202 19.36 -8.59 3.46
C VAL A 202 17.97 -8.96 2.93
N GLY A 203 17.82 -9.00 1.60
CA GLY A 203 16.53 -9.18 0.95
C GLY A 203 15.69 -7.90 0.96
N ASN A 204 14.37 -8.04 1.00
CA ASN A 204 13.44 -6.93 0.96
C ASN A 204 13.39 -6.21 2.33
N PRO A 205 13.60 -4.87 2.40
CA PRO A 205 13.59 -4.13 3.66
C PRO A 205 12.29 -4.29 4.47
N TRP A 206 11.18 -4.57 3.80
CA TRP A 206 9.89 -4.78 4.45
C TRP A 206 9.83 -6.01 5.32
N ARG A 207 10.59 -7.06 5.00
CA ARG A 207 10.64 -8.28 5.79
C ARG A 207 11.11 -7.99 7.22
N ALA A 208 12.19 -7.21 7.36
CA ALA A 208 12.72 -6.79 8.65
C ALA A 208 11.76 -5.83 9.39
N LYS A 209 11.18 -4.86 8.67
CA LYS A 209 10.25 -3.87 9.26
C LYS A 209 8.95 -4.50 9.76
N ALA A 210 8.41 -5.48 9.03
CA ALA A 210 7.10 -6.06 9.30
C ALA A 210 7.07 -7.01 10.49
N LYS A 211 8.21 -7.60 10.86
CA LYS A 211 8.32 -8.56 11.98
C LYS A 211 7.27 -9.68 11.92
N GLY A 212 7.10 -10.27 10.73
CA GLY A 212 6.13 -11.34 10.45
C GLY A 212 4.67 -10.88 10.27
N LYS A 213 4.40 -9.58 10.28
CA LYS A 213 3.09 -9.02 9.90
C LYS A 213 2.98 -8.88 8.38
N ARG A 214 1.76 -8.92 7.86
CA ARG A 214 1.51 -8.68 6.43
C ARG A 214 1.78 -7.21 6.10
N VAL A 215 2.44 -6.99 4.97
CA VAL A 215 2.66 -5.65 4.39
C VAL A 215 1.71 -5.49 3.21
N LEU A 216 0.90 -4.45 3.23
CA LEU A 216 -0.08 -4.15 2.19
C LEU A 216 0.08 -2.69 1.76
N ALA A 217 0.01 -2.43 0.46
CA ALA A 217 -0.09 -1.06 -0.03
C ALA A 217 -1.53 -0.57 0.18
N PHE A 218 -1.69 0.59 0.83
CA PHE A 218 -2.99 1.26 1.00
C PHE A 218 -3.05 2.52 0.11
N PRO A 219 -3.41 2.36 -1.17
CA PRO A 219 -3.50 3.47 -2.11
C PRO A 219 -4.72 4.35 -1.78
N ILE A 220 -4.56 5.67 -1.90
CA ILE A 220 -5.61 6.66 -1.61
C ILE A 220 -5.83 7.61 -2.78
N TRP A 221 -7.09 7.98 -3.01
CA TRP A 221 -7.47 9.10 -3.85
C TRP A 221 -7.51 10.35 -2.98
N LEU A 222 -6.41 11.11 -2.95
CA LEU A 222 -6.34 12.40 -2.26
C LEU A 222 -6.79 13.51 -3.21
N TYR A 223 -7.76 14.31 -2.79
CA TYR A 223 -8.27 15.43 -3.58
C TYR A 223 -8.55 16.65 -2.71
N CYS A 224 -8.54 17.82 -3.34
CA CYS A 224 -8.91 19.09 -2.72
C CYS A 224 -10.24 19.54 -3.32
N ASP A 225 -11.22 19.82 -2.45
CA ASP A 225 -12.51 20.35 -2.86
C ASP A 225 -12.69 21.79 -2.35
N ASP A 226 -13.37 22.60 -3.18
CA ASP A 226 -13.73 23.99 -2.86
C ASP A 226 -15.22 24.03 -2.51
N THR A 227 -15.50 24.15 -1.21
CA THR A 227 -16.89 24.11 -0.70
C THR A 227 -17.62 25.46 -0.78
N SER A 228 -17.12 26.43 -1.57
CA SER A 228 -17.69 27.78 -1.72
C SER A 228 -19.05 27.87 -2.43
N GLY A 229 -19.67 26.73 -2.79
CA GLY A 229 -20.96 26.67 -3.50
C GLY A 229 -22.23 26.62 -2.64
N ASN A 230 -22.14 26.57 -1.30
CA ASN A 230 -23.33 26.56 -0.46
C ASN A 230 -24.03 27.92 -0.52
N GLN A 231 -25.36 27.97 -0.69
CA GLN A 231 -26.14 29.20 -1.02
C GLN A 231 -25.93 30.39 -0.06
N SER A 232 -25.35 30.18 1.13
CA SER A 232 -25.02 31.20 2.13
C SER A 232 -23.53 31.60 2.21
N LYS A 233 -22.62 31.00 1.41
CA LYS A 233 -21.16 31.13 1.57
C LYS A 233 -20.38 31.47 0.28
N LYS A 234 -21.04 32.12 -0.68
CA LYS A 234 -20.47 32.51 -1.99
C LYS A 234 -19.14 33.31 -1.92
N TRP A 235 -18.80 33.87 -0.76
CA TRP A 235 -17.62 34.71 -0.54
C TRP A 235 -16.61 34.15 0.47
N ASN A 236 -16.84 32.94 1.03
CA ASN A 236 -15.96 32.36 2.06
C ASN A 236 -15.42 31.02 1.56
N LYS A 237 -14.35 31.09 0.76
CA LYS A 237 -13.70 29.92 0.18
C LYS A 237 -13.01 29.10 1.27
N HIS A 238 -13.47 27.86 1.44
CA HIS A 238 -12.82 26.87 2.28
C HIS A 238 -12.29 25.76 1.38
N ASN A 239 -10.96 25.64 1.32
CA ASN A 239 -10.32 24.52 0.66
C ASN A 239 -10.27 23.36 1.65
N SER A 240 -10.79 22.21 1.27
CA SER A 240 -10.79 21.01 2.09
C SER A 240 -10.04 19.88 1.40
N PHE A 241 -9.14 19.23 2.12
CA PHE A 241 -8.50 17.99 1.68
C PHE A 241 -9.26 16.80 2.22
N LEU A 242 -9.61 15.88 1.33
CA LEU A 242 -10.26 14.62 1.64
C LEU A 242 -9.55 13.48 0.92
N PHE A 243 -9.75 12.27 1.41
CA PHE A 243 -9.36 11.09 0.67
C PHE A 243 -10.37 9.95 0.74
N THR A 244 -10.32 9.08 -0.26
CA THR A 244 -11.00 7.79 -0.23
C THR A 244 -10.00 6.69 -0.55
N ALA A 245 -10.16 5.51 0.05
CA ALA A 245 -9.34 4.35 -0.27
C ALA A 245 -9.50 3.97 -1.76
N ALA A 246 -8.41 3.95 -2.50
CA ALA A 246 -8.42 3.69 -3.94
C ALA A 246 -8.68 2.23 -4.29
N GLY A 247 -8.49 1.33 -3.33
CA GLY A 247 -8.83 -0.08 -3.44
C GLY A 247 -10.30 -0.42 -3.17
N LEU A 248 -11.18 0.58 -3.00
CA LEU A 248 -12.61 0.33 -2.84
C LEU A 248 -13.32 0.27 -4.20
N PRO A 249 -14.24 -0.69 -4.40
CA PRO A 249 -15.08 -0.73 -5.58
C PRO A 249 -15.86 0.57 -5.75
N ARG A 250 -16.03 1.01 -7.00
CA ARG A 250 -16.67 2.29 -7.35
C ARG A 250 -18.02 2.52 -6.64
N LYS A 251 -18.81 1.46 -6.46
CA LYS A 251 -20.12 1.50 -5.77
C LYS A 251 -20.05 1.85 -4.27
N TYR A 252 -18.87 1.74 -3.66
CA TYR A 252 -18.61 2.09 -2.27
C TYR A 252 -17.85 3.41 -2.14
N THR A 253 -17.05 3.79 -3.14
CA THR A 253 -16.21 5.01 -3.12
C THR A 253 -17.00 6.28 -2.79
N HIS A 254 -18.23 6.41 -3.33
CA HIS A 254 -19.06 7.60 -3.13
C HIS A 254 -19.95 7.58 -1.88
N ARG A 255 -19.80 6.58 -1.00
CA ARG A 255 -20.52 6.57 0.28
C ARG A 255 -19.86 7.53 1.25
N GLU A 256 -20.67 8.30 1.96
CA GLU A 256 -20.18 9.29 2.94
C GLU A 256 -19.22 8.68 3.97
N THR A 257 -19.48 7.43 4.39
CA THR A 257 -18.61 6.71 5.35
C THR A 257 -17.21 6.39 4.83
N ASN A 258 -16.99 6.47 3.52
CA ASN A 258 -15.71 6.13 2.87
C ASN A 258 -14.98 7.37 2.33
N VAL A 259 -15.50 8.56 2.64
CA VAL A 259 -14.91 9.85 2.30
C VAL A 259 -14.35 10.46 3.58
N HIS A 260 -13.03 10.51 3.67
CA HIS A 260 -12.32 10.85 4.91
C HIS A 260 -11.78 12.27 4.85
N PHE A 261 -12.12 13.07 5.85
CA PHE A 261 -11.69 14.45 5.96
C PHE A 261 -10.31 14.56 6.61
N LEU A 262 -9.40 15.33 5.98
CA LEU A 262 -8.05 15.55 6.51
C LEU A 262 -7.85 16.94 7.06
N CYS A 263 -8.17 17.98 6.29
CA CYS A 263 -7.85 19.35 6.64
C CYS A 263 -8.78 20.32 5.93
N THR A 264 -9.09 21.44 6.56
CA THR A 264 -9.74 22.57 5.89
C THR A 264 -9.15 23.89 6.37
N SER A 265 -9.07 24.86 5.47
CA SER A 265 -8.78 26.24 5.85
C SER A 265 -9.39 27.22 4.85
N ASN A 266 -9.81 28.37 5.36
CA ASN A 266 -10.15 29.54 4.54
C ASN A 266 -9.01 30.57 4.45
N THR A 267 -7.95 30.39 5.22
CA THR A 267 -6.79 31.31 5.25
C THR A 267 -5.56 30.66 4.66
N ALA A 268 -5.30 29.40 5.00
CA ALA A 268 -4.15 28.67 4.49
C ALA A 268 -4.38 28.25 3.02
N PRO A 269 -3.50 28.62 2.07
CA PRO A 269 -3.53 28.10 0.72
C PRO A 269 -3.32 26.58 0.68
N THR A 270 -3.82 25.95 -0.39
CA THR A 270 -3.79 24.49 -0.58
C THR A 270 -2.40 23.89 -0.49
N LEU A 271 -1.39 24.56 -1.06
CA LEU A 271 0.00 24.11 -1.02
C LEU A 271 0.57 24.10 0.39
N GLU A 272 0.19 25.07 1.25
CA GLU A 272 0.65 25.13 2.63
C GLU A 272 0.00 24.01 3.46
N MET A 273 -1.29 23.74 3.26
CA MET A 273 -1.96 22.61 3.89
C MET A 273 -1.40 21.25 3.45
N LEU A 274 -0.94 21.14 2.20
CA LEU A 274 -0.30 19.92 1.69
C LEU A 274 1.01 19.59 2.42
N GLU A 275 1.72 20.57 2.98
CA GLU A 275 2.94 20.31 3.76
C GLU A 275 2.63 19.44 4.97
N GLY A 276 1.59 19.78 5.75
CA GLY A 276 1.16 18.97 6.89
C GLY A 276 0.66 17.57 6.47
N ILE A 277 0.00 17.45 5.32
CA ILE A 277 -0.43 16.15 4.79
C ILE A 277 0.78 15.29 4.37
N VAL A 278 1.82 15.90 3.79
CA VAL A 278 3.06 15.20 3.45
C VAL A 278 3.76 14.69 4.71
N GLU A 279 3.81 15.51 5.76
CA GLU A 279 4.38 15.08 7.04
C GLU A 279 3.59 13.93 7.67
N GLN A 280 2.24 13.97 7.63
CA GLN A 280 1.40 12.86 8.09
C GLN A 280 1.65 11.57 7.30
N LEU A 281 1.86 11.68 5.98
CA LEU A 281 2.27 10.53 5.15
C LEU A 281 3.63 9.98 5.60
N GLU A 282 4.63 10.85 5.80
CA GLU A 282 5.99 10.47 6.22
C GLU A 282 6.00 9.78 7.61
N ILE A 283 5.20 10.30 8.55
CA ILE A 283 5.00 9.70 9.88
C ILE A 283 4.31 8.32 9.75
N ALA A 284 3.32 8.19 8.87
CA ALA A 284 2.66 6.91 8.62
C ALA A 284 3.63 5.85 8.10
N GLU A 285 4.65 6.24 7.32
CA GLU A 285 5.69 5.30 6.84
C GLU A 285 6.64 4.88 7.96
N CYS A 286 7.06 5.83 8.79
CA CYS A 286 8.05 5.59 9.85
C CYS A 286 7.45 4.87 11.07
N GLY A 287 6.20 5.17 11.42
CA GLY A 287 5.52 4.65 12.62
C GLY A 287 4.61 3.44 12.37
N HIS A 288 4.05 3.30 11.16
CA HIS A 288 3.00 2.30 10.86
C HIS A 288 3.23 1.48 9.58
N GLY A 289 4.32 1.74 8.83
CA GLY A 289 4.70 0.93 7.67
C GLY A 289 3.88 1.17 6.39
N ILE A 290 3.32 2.36 6.20
CA ILE A 290 2.60 2.78 4.98
C ILE A 290 3.53 3.63 4.11
N VAL A 291 3.92 3.25 2.88
CA VAL A 291 4.89 4.04 2.06
C VAL A 291 4.26 4.82 0.91
N LYS A 292 4.76 6.03 0.68
CA LYS A 292 4.66 6.89 -0.50
C LYS A 292 5.95 6.79 -1.32
N LYS A 293 5.78 6.74 -2.63
CA LYS A 293 6.76 7.25 -3.61
C LYS A 293 6.00 8.07 -4.64
N ARG A 294 6.55 9.25 -4.91
CA ARG A 294 5.89 10.31 -5.69
C ARG A 294 5.84 9.90 -7.17
N LYS A 295 4.64 9.93 -7.76
CA LYS A 295 4.44 10.33 -9.17
C LYS A 295 3.31 11.34 -9.18
N TRP A 296 3.67 12.62 -9.23
CA TRP A 296 2.70 13.68 -9.51
C TRP A 296 2.42 13.60 -11.01
N CYS A 297 1.20 13.20 -11.39
CA CYS A 297 0.67 13.59 -12.70
C CYS A 297 0.10 15.00 -12.52
N CYS A 298 0.71 15.99 -13.16
CA CYS A 298 -0.06 17.10 -13.69
C CYS A 298 -0.98 16.59 -14.80
#